data_AF-A0A7C1RYZ8-F1
#
_entry.id   AF-A0A7C1RYZ8-F1
#
_cell.length_a   1.000
_cell.length_b   1.000
_cell.length_c   1.000
_cell.angle_alpha   90.00
_cell.angle_beta   90.00
_cell.angle_gamma   90.00
#
_symmetry.space_group_name_H-M   'P 1'
#
loop_
_entity.id
_entity.type
_entity.pdbx_description
1 polymer ?
#
loop_
_entity_poly.entity_id
_entity_poly.type
_entity_poly.pdbx_seq_one_letter_code
_entity_poly.pdbx_strand_id
1 'polypeptide(L)'
;MLWMNQEERLFRRLERHIVEKRLRDGFLNDEATDVDGFIKFSLSIQNRRKSRAGYALENHIEEIFIQNKILYNREARTENKSKPDFIFPHIDNYLDFDYPAKYLNMLAAKTTCKDRWRQILTEADRIPEKHLLTLEPGISENQTNEMIVQNVKLIVPSSLKESYTERQRSWLMNLNEFISILSRKQTIKIP
;
A
#
# COMPACT_ATOMS: atom_id res chain seq x y z
N MET A 1 -0.64 -13.05 0.73
CA MET A 1 0.73 -13.41 1.15
C MET A 1 1.46 -14.30 0.15
N LEU A 2 0.85 -15.38 -0.35
CA LEU A 2 1.52 -16.30 -1.30
C LEU A 2 2.06 -15.59 -2.55
N TRP A 3 1.27 -14.71 -3.18
CA TRP A 3 1.69 -13.95 -4.36
C TRP A 3 2.92 -13.07 -4.07
N MET A 4 2.88 -12.26 -3.00
CA MET A 4 4.03 -11.44 -2.57
C MET A 4 5.30 -12.27 -2.35
N ASN A 5 5.20 -13.41 -1.65
CA ASN A 5 6.35 -14.27 -1.37
C ASN A 5 6.93 -14.88 -2.65
N GLN A 6 6.05 -15.32 -3.55
CA GLN A 6 6.46 -15.92 -4.82
C GLN A 6 7.12 -14.89 -5.74
N GLU A 7 6.52 -13.70 -5.85
CA GLU A 7 7.04 -12.61 -6.66
C GLU A 7 8.38 -12.09 -6.13
N GLU A 8 8.54 -11.95 -4.81
CA GLU A 8 9.80 -11.56 -4.18
C GLU A 8 10.89 -12.60 -4.43
N ARG A 9 10.57 -13.90 -4.36
CA ARG A 9 11.52 -14.98 -4.63
C ARG A 9 12.07 -14.92 -6.06
N LEU A 10 11.19 -14.75 -7.04
CA LEU A 10 11.57 -14.65 -8.45
C LEU A 10 12.43 -13.41 -8.71
N PHE A 11 12.05 -12.29 -8.13
CA PHE A 11 12.81 -11.05 -8.27
C PHE A 11 14.18 -11.12 -7.65
N ARG A 12 14.34 -11.67 -6.44
CA ARG A 12 15.67 -11.81 -5.82
C ARG A 12 16.61 -12.68 -6.64
N ARG A 13 16.08 -13.68 -7.34
CA ARG A 13 16.84 -14.50 -8.28
C ARG A 13 17.36 -13.66 -9.45
N LEU A 14 16.48 -12.88 -10.09
CA LEU A 14 16.84 -12.01 -11.21
C LEU A 14 17.79 -10.88 -10.78
N GLU A 15 17.48 -10.20 -9.68
CA GLU A 15 18.26 -9.09 -9.14
C GLU A 15 19.68 -9.54 -8.81
N ARG A 16 19.84 -10.72 -8.19
CA ARG A 16 21.16 -11.30 -7.91
C ARG A 16 22.00 -11.42 -9.18
N HIS A 17 21.44 -11.98 -10.25
CA HIS A 17 22.15 -12.15 -11.52
C HIS A 17 22.61 -10.81 -12.11
N ILE A 18 21.76 -9.78 -12.08
CA ILE A 18 22.08 -8.44 -12.59
C ILE A 18 23.14 -7.74 -11.72
N VAL A 19 22.97 -7.80 -10.40
CA VAL A 19 23.85 -7.12 -9.45
C VAL A 19 25.23 -7.78 -9.40
N GLU A 20 25.31 -9.12 -9.45
CA GLU A 20 26.58 -9.85 -9.51
C GLU A 20 27.44 -9.41 -10.68
N LYS A 21 26.85 -9.17 -11.86
CA LYS A 21 27.59 -8.68 -13.03
C LYS A 21 28.29 -7.35 -12.74
N ARG A 22 27.54 -6.37 -12.20
CA ARG A 22 28.10 -5.04 -11.88
C ARG A 22 29.12 -5.08 -10.74
N LEU A 23 28.89 -5.94 -9.73
CA LEU A 23 29.82 -6.11 -8.61
C LEU A 23 31.16 -6.69 -9.06
N ARG A 24 31.18 -7.58 -10.05
CA ARG A 24 32.42 -8.15 -10.62
C ARG A 24 33.27 -7.10 -11.34
N ASP A 25 32.65 -6.10 -11.96
CA ASP A 25 33.36 -5.00 -12.61
C ASP A 25 34.10 -4.09 -11.60
N GLY A 26 33.79 -4.22 -10.29
CA GLY A 26 34.41 -3.45 -9.24
C GLY A 26 33.99 -1.98 -9.20
N PHE A 27 34.46 -1.28 -8.17
CA PHE A 27 34.28 0.16 -7.97
C PHE A 27 35.65 0.80 -7.89
N LEU A 28 36.19 1.17 -9.05
CA LEU A 28 37.51 1.76 -9.22
C LEU A 28 37.39 3.02 -10.08
N ASN A 29 38.11 4.07 -9.69
CA ASN A 29 38.40 5.28 -10.47
C ASN A 29 39.89 5.24 -10.86
N ASP A 30 40.34 6.13 -11.76
CA ASP A 30 41.67 6.09 -12.38
C ASP A 30 42.87 5.97 -11.41
N GLU A 31 42.70 6.29 -10.11
CA GLU A 31 43.77 6.19 -9.10
C GLU A 31 43.35 5.59 -7.73
N ALA A 32 42.07 5.23 -7.52
CA ALA A 32 41.58 4.79 -6.21
C ALA A 32 40.28 3.96 -6.25
N THR A 33 39.89 3.40 -5.09
CA THR A 33 38.60 2.74 -4.89
C THR A 33 37.45 3.75 -4.90
N ASP A 34 36.43 3.50 -5.73
CA ASP A 34 35.25 4.37 -5.89
C ASP A 34 34.20 4.13 -4.80
N VAL A 35 34.47 4.62 -3.59
CA VAL A 35 33.55 4.48 -2.46
C VAL A 35 32.19 5.13 -2.76
N ASP A 36 32.19 6.31 -3.38
CA ASP A 36 30.95 7.04 -3.70
C ASP A 36 30.12 6.30 -4.76
N GLY A 37 30.77 5.74 -5.78
CA GLY A 37 30.10 4.90 -6.77
C GLY A 37 29.45 3.68 -6.14
N PHE A 38 30.12 3.03 -5.18
CA PHE A 38 29.55 1.91 -4.42
C PHE A 38 28.31 2.33 -3.62
N ILE A 39 28.38 3.44 -2.88
CA ILE A 39 27.26 3.93 -2.07
C ILE A 39 26.06 4.29 -2.97
N LYS A 40 26.28 5.01 -4.06
CA LYS A 40 25.24 5.36 -5.04
C LYS A 40 24.58 4.11 -5.63
N PHE A 41 25.38 3.11 -6.01
CA PHE A 41 24.87 1.85 -6.52
C PHE A 41 24.04 1.09 -5.48
N SER A 42 24.54 0.97 -4.24
CA SER A 42 23.83 0.32 -3.14
C SER A 42 22.47 0.98 -2.87
N LEU A 43 22.44 2.32 -2.81
CA LEU A 43 21.21 3.09 -2.62
C LEU A 43 20.22 2.87 -3.79
N SER A 44 20.72 2.81 -5.03
CA SER A 44 19.88 2.54 -6.20
C SER A 44 19.17 1.18 -6.12
N ILE A 45 19.86 0.14 -5.63
CA ILE A 45 19.29 -1.20 -5.41
C ILE A 45 18.21 -1.13 -4.32
N GLN A 46 18.51 -0.50 -3.19
CA GLN A 46 17.56 -0.37 -2.09
C GLN A 46 16.29 0.37 -2.51
N ASN A 47 16.43 1.46 -3.28
CA ASN A 47 15.28 2.24 -3.77
C ASN A 47 14.46 1.45 -4.79
N ARG A 48 15.11 0.70 -5.69
CA ARG A 48 14.43 -0.21 -6.62
C ARG A 48 13.59 -1.26 -5.87
N ARG A 49 14.16 -1.89 -4.83
CA ARG A 49 13.45 -2.86 -3.99
C ARG A 49 12.22 -2.24 -3.32
N LYS A 50 12.37 -1.04 -2.73
CA LYS A 50 11.28 -0.31 -2.07
C LYS A 50 10.15 0.02 -3.04
N SER A 51 10.48 0.64 -4.16
CA SER A 51 9.50 1.02 -5.19
C SER A 51 8.78 -0.21 -5.75
N ARG A 52 9.53 -1.25 -6.11
CA ARG A 52 8.96 -2.49 -6.64
C ARG A 52 8.03 -3.19 -5.65
N ALA A 53 8.42 -3.28 -4.37
CA ALA A 53 7.59 -3.92 -3.36
C ALA A 53 6.25 -3.18 -3.16
N GLY A 54 6.26 -1.83 -3.26
CA GLY A 54 5.04 -1.03 -3.27
C GLY A 54 4.14 -1.38 -4.46
N TYR A 55 4.68 -1.29 -5.68
CA TYR A 55 3.92 -1.63 -6.89
C TYR A 55 3.41 -3.08 -6.91
N ALA A 56 4.21 -4.04 -6.45
CA ALA A 56 3.79 -5.44 -6.37
C ALA A 56 2.58 -5.61 -5.44
N LEU A 57 2.59 -4.93 -4.29
CA LEU A 57 1.47 -4.96 -3.35
C LEU A 57 0.20 -4.38 -3.99
N GLU A 58 0.30 -3.20 -4.59
CA GLU A 58 -0.82 -2.55 -5.29
C GLU A 58 -1.37 -3.44 -6.42
N ASN A 59 -0.51 -3.97 -7.28
CA ASN A 59 -0.91 -4.82 -8.40
C ASN A 59 -1.65 -6.09 -7.92
N HIS A 60 -1.18 -6.72 -6.83
CA HIS A 60 -1.87 -7.88 -6.27
C HIS A 60 -3.21 -7.52 -5.63
N ILE A 61 -3.31 -6.37 -4.97
CA ILE A 61 -4.58 -5.89 -4.41
C ILE A 61 -5.57 -5.57 -5.54
N GLU A 62 -5.10 -4.94 -6.60
CA GLU A 62 -5.87 -4.63 -7.81
C GLU A 62 -6.46 -5.90 -8.43
N GLU A 63 -5.62 -6.94 -8.60
CA GLU A 63 -6.07 -8.24 -9.09
C GLU A 63 -7.14 -8.86 -8.18
N ILE A 64 -6.98 -8.75 -6.85
CA ILE A 64 -8.01 -9.22 -5.91
C ILE A 64 -9.33 -8.47 -6.11
N PHE A 65 -9.29 -7.15 -6.33
CA PHE A 65 -10.50 -6.37 -6.59
C PHE A 65 -11.18 -6.78 -7.90
N ILE A 66 -10.41 -7.00 -8.97
CA ILE A 66 -10.90 -7.48 -10.26
C ILE A 66 -11.62 -8.82 -10.09
N GLN A 67 -10.99 -9.79 -9.42
CA GLN A 67 -11.57 -11.12 -9.18
C GLN A 67 -12.85 -11.06 -8.35
N ASN A 68 -12.96 -10.08 -7.45
CA ASN A 68 -14.16 -9.86 -6.62
C ASN A 68 -15.18 -8.91 -7.26
N LYS A 69 -14.96 -8.47 -8.51
CA LYS A 69 -15.83 -7.55 -9.26
C LYS A 69 -16.12 -6.25 -8.51
N ILE A 70 -15.13 -5.76 -7.77
CA ILE A 70 -15.20 -4.47 -7.09
C ILE A 70 -14.93 -3.38 -8.12
N LEU A 71 -15.81 -2.38 -8.20
CA LEU A 71 -15.59 -1.16 -8.98
C LEU A 71 -14.59 -0.26 -8.24
N TYR A 72 -13.58 0.21 -8.94
CA TYR A 72 -12.58 1.15 -8.41
C TYR A 72 -11.95 1.98 -9.52
N ASN A 73 -11.23 3.04 -9.15
CA ASN A 73 -10.17 3.63 -9.96
C ASN A 73 -8.85 3.62 -9.19
N ARG A 74 -7.76 3.30 -9.90
CA ARG A 74 -6.40 3.33 -9.39
C ARG A 74 -5.75 4.69 -9.64
N GLU A 75 -4.99 5.19 -8.66
CA GLU A 75 -4.27 6.47 -8.72
C GLU A 75 -5.10 7.67 -9.21
N ALA A 76 -6.41 7.67 -8.88
CA ALA A 76 -7.32 8.70 -9.33
C ALA A 76 -6.99 10.06 -8.68
N ARG A 77 -7.12 11.15 -9.44
CA ARG A 77 -6.83 12.49 -8.94
C ARG A 77 -8.01 13.01 -8.11
N THR A 78 -7.74 13.36 -6.88
CA THR A 78 -8.67 14.02 -5.94
C THR A 78 -8.27 15.49 -5.77
N GLU A 79 -8.61 16.11 -4.64
CA GLU A 79 -8.22 17.48 -4.33
C GLU A 79 -6.70 17.65 -4.31
N ASN A 80 -6.22 18.87 -4.60
CA ASN A 80 -4.81 19.25 -4.47
C ASN A 80 -3.82 18.38 -5.27
N LYS A 81 -4.28 17.70 -6.33
CA LYS A 81 -3.50 16.74 -7.13
C LYS A 81 -3.04 15.50 -6.33
N SER A 82 -3.64 15.26 -5.17
CA SER A 82 -3.47 14.01 -4.43
C SER A 82 -3.94 12.81 -5.27
N LYS A 83 -3.34 11.65 -4.98
CA LYS A 83 -3.57 10.40 -5.69
C LYS A 83 -3.60 9.25 -4.69
N PRO A 84 -4.73 8.99 -4.04
CA PRO A 84 -4.92 7.75 -3.30
C PRO A 84 -4.69 6.55 -4.22
N ASP A 85 -4.11 5.48 -3.67
CA ASP A 85 -3.77 4.29 -4.46
C ASP A 85 -5.03 3.69 -5.12
N PHE A 86 -6.16 3.66 -4.38
CA PHE A 86 -7.48 3.26 -4.90
C PHE A 86 -8.62 4.14 -4.36
N ILE A 87 -9.59 4.44 -5.24
CA ILE A 87 -10.87 5.09 -4.92
C ILE A 87 -12.02 4.19 -5.34
N PHE A 88 -13.06 4.13 -4.51
CA PHE A 88 -14.25 3.28 -4.71
C PHE A 88 -15.55 4.11 -4.58
N PRO A 89 -16.58 3.83 -5.39
CA PRO A 89 -16.58 2.86 -6.50
C PRO A 89 -15.96 3.39 -7.80
N HIS A 90 -16.06 4.69 -8.03
CA HIS A 90 -15.46 5.36 -9.17
C HIS A 90 -15.10 6.80 -8.79
N ILE A 91 -14.15 7.39 -9.50
CA ILE A 91 -13.71 8.77 -9.33
C ILE A 91 -14.84 9.74 -9.67
N ASP A 92 -15.68 9.40 -10.65
CA ASP A 92 -16.82 10.25 -11.00
C ASP A 92 -17.80 10.38 -9.83
N ASN A 93 -18.05 9.30 -9.07
CA ASN A 93 -18.85 9.35 -7.85
C ASN A 93 -18.18 10.17 -6.74
N TYR A 94 -16.84 10.13 -6.70
CA TYR A 94 -16.08 10.95 -5.77
C TYR A 94 -16.09 12.44 -6.15
N LEU A 95 -16.19 12.79 -7.43
CA LEU A 95 -16.27 14.19 -7.88
C LEU A 95 -17.71 14.74 -7.85
N ASP A 96 -18.70 13.85 -7.88
CA ASP A 96 -20.11 14.20 -7.76
C ASP A 96 -20.50 14.45 -6.30
N PHE A 97 -20.75 15.72 -5.95
CA PHE A 97 -21.13 16.11 -4.59
C PHE A 97 -22.52 15.65 -4.17
N ASP A 98 -23.40 15.31 -5.12
CA ASP A 98 -24.72 14.75 -4.83
C ASP A 98 -24.63 13.26 -4.48
N TYR A 99 -23.56 12.59 -4.90
CA TYR A 99 -23.28 11.22 -4.48
C TYR A 99 -22.96 11.14 -2.97
N PRO A 100 -23.65 10.31 -2.17
CA PRO A 100 -23.47 10.32 -0.73
C PRO A 100 -22.08 9.78 -0.29
N ALA A 101 -21.35 10.60 0.46
CA ALA A 101 -19.99 10.30 0.91
C ALA A 101 -19.85 8.98 1.69
N LYS A 102 -20.91 8.53 2.39
CA LYS A 102 -20.93 7.26 3.12
C LYS A 102 -20.68 6.01 2.23
N TYR A 103 -20.93 6.13 0.93
CA TYR A 103 -20.68 5.06 -0.04
C TYR A 103 -19.29 5.15 -0.69
N LEU A 104 -18.60 6.27 -0.54
CA LEU A 104 -17.23 6.45 -0.99
C LEU A 104 -16.26 5.75 -0.02
N ASN A 105 -15.19 5.18 -0.58
CA ASN A 105 -14.07 4.62 0.19
C ASN A 105 -12.78 4.91 -0.56
N MET A 106 -11.67 4.94 0.17
CA MET A 106 -10.32 4.96 -0.41
C MET A 106 -9.49 3.89 0.26
N LEU A 107 -8.50 3.37 -0.47
CA LEU A 107 -7.49 2.49 0.09
C LEU A 107 -6.11 3.00 -0.30
N ALA A 108 -5.25 3.19 0.70
CA ALA A 108 -3.82 3.31 0.51
C ALA A 108 -3.16 1.96 0.83
N ALA A 109 -2.17 1.55 0.03
CA ALA A 109 -1.40 0.34 0.23
C ALA A 109 0.06 0.70 0.54
N LYS A 110 0.56 0.28 1.71
CA LYS A 110 1.94 0.51 2.11
C LYS A 110 2.54 -0.82 2.59
N THR A 111 3.61 -1.29 1.96
CA THR A 111 4.33 -2.48 2.46
C THR A 111 4.84 -2.29 3.89
N THR A 112 5.19 -1.05 4.25
CA THR A 112 5.58 -0.63 5.59
C THR A 112 5.08 0.78 5.84
N CYS A 113 4.39 0.99 6.96
CA CYS A 113 3.82 2.25 7.38
C CYS A 113 4.92 3.18 7.93
N LYS A 114 5.61 2.80 9.02
CA LYS A 114 6.43 3.74 9.84
C LYS A 114 5.70 5.09 9.98
N ASP A 115 6.34 6.25 9.89
CA ASP A 115 5.63 7.55 9.92
C ASP A 115 4.90 7.91 8.62
N ARG A 116 5.12 7.17 7.52
CA ARG A 116 4.59 7.50 6.19
C ARG A 116 3.08 7.29 6.05
N TRP A 117 2.44 6.64 7.01
CA TRP A 117 0.97 6.49 7.00
C TRP A 117 0.24 7.83 7.04
N ARG A 118 0.83 8.87 7.64
CA ARG A 118 0.20 10.20 7.76
C ARG A 118 -0.04 10.87 6.41
N GLN A 119 0.69 10.46 5.37
CA GLN A 119 0.56 11.01 4.01
C GLN A 119 -0.84 10.80 3.43
N ILE A 120 -1.57 9.77 3.87
CA ILE A 120 -2.89 9.43 3.34
C ILE A 120 -4.01 10.34 3.85
N LEU A 121 -3.76 11.10 4.93
CA LEU A 121 -4.79 11.87 5.61
C LEU A 121 -5.39 12.95 4.71
N THR A 122 -4.58 13.49 3.80
CA THR A 122 -4.93 14.58 2.87
C THR A 122 -5.26 14.09 1.46
N GLU A 123 -5.42 12.77 1.25
CA GLU A 123 -5.58 12.22 -0.10
C GLU A 123 -7.01 12.27 -0.63
N ALA A 124 -8.03 12.42 0.21
CA ALA A 124 -9.43 12.35 -0.25
C ALA A 124 -10.42 13.00 0.74
N ASP A 125 -10.59 14.31 0.71
CA ASP A 125 -11.28 15.06 1.77
C ASP A 125 -12.75 14.61 1.99
N ARG A 126 -13.45 14.23 0.92
CA ARG A 126 -14.83 13.69 1.02
C ARG A 126 -14.95 12.34 1.73
N ILE A 127 -13.86 11.62 2.01
CA ILE A 127 -13.86 10.31 2.66
C ILE A 127 -13.27 10.45 4.07
N PRO A 128 -14.09 10.56 5.13
CA PRO A 128 -13.58 10.76 6.48
C PRO A 128 -12.79 9.57 7.02
N GLU A 129 -13.21 8.33 6.72
CA GLU A 129 -12.53 7.11 7.17
C GLU A 129 -11.56 6.63 6.08
N LYS A 130 -10.26 6.73 6.35
CA LYS A 130 -9.22 6.28 5.42
C LYS A 130 -8.94 4.81 5.67
N HIS A 131 -8.82 4.00 4.62
CA HIS A 131 -8.35 2.62 4.78
C HIS A 131 -6.88 2.54 4.38
N LEU A 132 -6.09 1.87 5.21
CA LEU A 132 -4.67 1.66 4.98
C LEU A 132 -4.36 0.16 5.06
N LEU A 133 -3.99 -0.46 3.95
CA LEU A 133 -3.50 -1.82 3.94
C LEU A 133 -2.00 -1.85 4.15
N THR A 134 -1.54 -2.69 5.07
CA THR A 134 -0.12 -2.91 5.32
C THR A 134 0.29 -4.37 5.44
N LEU A 135 1.56 -4.64 5.12
CA LEU A 135 2.24 -5.90 5.37
C LEU A 135 3.22 -5.82 6.55
N GLU A 136 3.26 -4.69 7.26
CA GLU A 136 4.12 -4.50 8.43
C GLU A 136 3.61 -5.34 9.62
N PRO A 137 4.42 -6.25 10.17
CA PRO A 137 4.06 -6.95 11.39
C PRO A 137 4.29 -6.05 12.61
N GLY A 138 3.41 -6.15 13.61
CA GLY A 138 3.64 -5.58 14.94
C GLY A 138 3.82 -4.06 14.98
N ILE A 139 2.92 -3.29 14.37
CA ILE A 139 2.89 -1.83 14.57
C ILE A 139 2.58 -1.52 16.04
N SER A 140 3.29 -0.55 16.62
CA SER A 140 3.14 -0.20 18.04
C SER A 140 1.71 0.25 18.40
N GLU A 141 1.27 -0.01 19.64
CA GLU A 141 -0.04 0.44 20.12
C GLU A 141 -0.20 1.96 20.02
N ASN A 142 0.84 2.72 20.37
CA ASN A 142 0.85 4.17 20.25
C ASN A 142 0.52 4.62 18.83
N GLN A 143 1.19 4.03 17.83
CA GLN A 143 0.93 4.35 16.44
C GLN A 143 -0.48 3.95 15.99
N THR A 144 -0.99 2.77 16.40
CA THR A 144 -2.38 2.41 16.08
C THR A 144 -3.40 3.29 16.78
N ASN A 145 -3.11 3.78 17.99
CA ASN A 145 -3.98 4.72 18.70
C ASN A 145 -4.04 6.07 17.97
N GLU A 146 -2.91 6.55 17.45
CA GLU A 146 -2.91 7.74 16.59
C GLU A 146 -3.71 7.53 15.30
N MET A 147 -3.59 6.36 14.67
CA MET A 147 -4.41 6.01 13.50
C MET A 147 -5.90 6.04 13.83
N ILE A 148 -6.31 5.50 14.98
CA ILE A 148 -7.70 5.56 15.46
C ILE A 148 -8.17 7.01 15.60
N VAL A 149 -7.39 7.87 16.26
CA VAL A 149 -7.74 9.29 16.46
C VAL A 149 -7.87 10.02 15.12
N GLN A 150 -7.07 9.66 14.13
CA GLN A 150 -7.10 10.25 12.78
C GLN A 150 -8.07 9.53 11.82
N ASN A 151 -8.94 8.65 12.34
CA ASN A 151 -9.94 7.90 11.57
C ASN A 151 -9.34 7.07 10.40
N VAL A 152 -8.16 6.48 10.63
CA VAL A 152 -7.49 5.57 9.71
C VAL A 152 -7.74 4.13 10.12
N LYS A 153 -8.50 3.38 9.33
CA LYS A 153 -8.74 1.95 9.54
C LYS A 153 -7.60 1.12 8.95
N LEU A 154 -6.84 0.43 9.81
CA LEU A 154 -5.75 -0.43 9.38
C LEU A 154 -6.28 -1.81 8.92
N ILE A 155 -5.90 -2.18 7.69
CA ILE A 155 -6.17 -3.48 7.07
C ILE A 155 -4.88 -4.30 7.07
N VAL A 156 -4.93 -5.48 7.66
CA VAL A 156 -3.77 -6.38 7.78
C VAL A 156 -4.19 -7.79 7.32
N PRO A 157 -3.37 -8.48 6.49
CA PRO A 157 -3.62 -9.88 6.17
C PRO A 157 -3.78 -10.72 7.43
N SER A 158 -4.73 -11.67 7.43
CA SER A 158 -5.04 -12.47 8.63
C SER A 158 -3.83 -13.17 9.22
N SER A 159 -2.90 -13.66 8.38
CA SER A 159 -1.66 -14.31 8.81
C SER A 159 -0.69 -13.39 9.57
N LEU A 160 -0.85 -12.06 9.46
CA LEU A 160 -0.02 -11.08 10.16
C LEU A 160 -0.71 -10.52 11.41
N LYS A 161 -2.02 -10.75 11.61
CA LYS A 161 -2.75 -10.26 12.80
C LYS A 161 -2.15 -10.81 14.10
N GLU A 162 -1.55 -12.00 14.07
CA GLU A 162 -0.89 -12.60 15.25
C GLU A 162 0.30 -11.79 15.77
N SER A 163 0.91 -10.94 14.94
CA SER A 163 1.99 -10.05 15.36
C SER A 163 1.53 -8.83 16.17
N TYR A 164 0.22 -8.60 16.28
CA TYR A 164 -0.39 -7.48 16.99
C TYR A 164 -0.96 -7.93 18.34
N THR A 165 -1.16 -6.99 19.26
CA THR A 165 -1.77 -7.28 20.57
C THR A 165 -3.26 -7.62 20.42
N GLU A 166 -3.83 -8.35 21.38
CA GLU A 166 -5.26 -8.70 21.36
C GLU A 166 -6.16 -7.46 21.26
N ARG A 167 -5.80 -6.40 21.99
CA ARG A 167 -6.49 -5.11 21.93
C ARG A 167 -6.49 -4.54 20.52
N GLN A 168 -5.34 -4.49 19.85
CA GLN A 168 -5.25 -4.04 18.46
C GLN A 168 -6.07 -4.92 17.52
N ARG A 169 -5.99 -6.26 17.65
CA ARG A 169 -6.69 -7.21 16.76
C ARG A 169 -8.21 -6.99 16.72
N SER A 170 -8.82 -6.56 17.82
CA SER A 170 -10.26 -6.24 17.88
C SER A 170 -10.66 -5.06 16.97
N TRP A 171 -9.72 -4.15 16.69
CA TRP A 171 -9.91 -3.00 15.84
C TRP A 171 -9.40 -3.21 14.41
N LEU A 172 -8.44 -4.11 14.18
CA LEU A 172 -7.89 -4.38 12.85
C LEU A 172 -8.92 -5.02 11.92
N MET A 173 -8.94 -4.54 10.68
CA MET A 173 -9.69 -5.15 9.59
C MET A 173 -8.79 -6.12 8.79
N ASN A 174 -9.35 -7.19 8.24
CA ASN A 174 -8.69 -8.01 7.23
C ASN A 174 -9.20 -7.66 5.82
N LEU A 175 -8.48 -8.11 4.78
CA LEU A 175 -8.83 -7.78 3.40
C LEU A 175 -10.22 -8.31 2.98
N ASN A 176 -10.65 -9.48 3.47
CA ASN A 176 -11.96 -10.04 3.13
C ASN A 176 -13.11 -9.21 3.72
N GLU A 177 -12.94 -8.72 4.94
CA GLU A 177 -13.88 -7.79 5.59
C GLU A 177 -13.99 -6.50 4.78
N PHE A 178 -12.86 -5.94 4.34
CA PHE A 178 -12.85 -4.74 3.50
C PHE A 178 -13.58 -4.96 2.16
N ILE A 179 -13.27 -6.04 1.44
CA ILE A 179 -13.94 -6.40 0.19
C ILE A 179 -15.45 -6.55 0.42
N SER A 180 -15.86 -7.21 1.50
CA SER A 180 -17.28 -7.40 1.83
C SER A 180 -18.00 -6.06 2.06
N ILE A 181 -17.34 -5.09 2.70
CA ILE A 181 -17.87 -3.73 2.87
C ILE A 181 -18.05 -3.05 1.51
N LEU A 182 -17.03 -3.12 0.65
CA LEU A 182 -17.08 -2.54 -0.69
C LEU A 182 -18.21 -3.15 -1.52
N SER A 183 -18.31 -4.48 -1.60
CA SER A 183 -19.37 -5.16 -2.35
C SER A 183 -20.76 -4.74 -1.87
N ARG A 184 -20.98 -4.65 -0.55
CA ARG A 184 -22.27 -4.20 0.01
C ARG A 184 -22.60 -2.76 -0.38
N LYS A 185 -21.64 -1.85 -0.27
CA LYS A 185 -21.83 -0.44 -0.64
C LYS A 185 -22.12 -0.27 -2.14
N GLN A 186 -21.52 -1.10 -2.99
CA GLN A 186 -21.68 -1.04 -4.45
C GLN A 186 -22.94 -1.76 -4.97
N THR A 187 -23.53 -2.66 -4.19
CA THR A 187 -24.78 -3.35 -4.57
C THR A 187 -26.02 -2.48 -4.34
N ILE A 188 -25.93 -1.50 -3.43
CA ILE A 188 -27.03 -0.59 -3.14
C ILE A 188 -27.21 0.33 -4.35
N LYS A 189 -28.29 0.12 -5.11
CA LYS A 189 -28.76 1.09 -6.09
C LYS A 189 -29.10 2.37 -5.34
N ILE A 190 -28.38 3.43 -5.64
CA ILE A 190 -28.72 4.77 -5.17
C ILE A 190 -29.92 5.22 -6.01
N PRO A 191 -31.03 5.64 -5.37
CA PRO A 191 -32.21 6.12 -6.07
C PRO A 191 -31.92 7.37 -6.92
#